data_AF-A0A8K0W2Q7-F1
#
_entry.id   AF-A0A8K0W2Q7-F1
#
_cell.length_a   1.000
_cell.length_b   1.000
_cell.length_c   1.000
_cell.angle_alpha   90.00
_cell.angle_beta   90.00
_cell.angle_gamma   90.00
#
_symmetry.space_group_name_H-M   'P 1'
#
loop_
_entity.id
_entity.type
_entity.pdbx_description
1 polymer ?
#
loop_
_entity_poly.entity_id
_entity_poly.type
_entity_poly.pdbx_seq_one_letter_code
_entity_poly.pdbx_strand_id
1 'polypeptide(L)'
;MPNGFAATTPRLTAVNDDNVPPTPGTINAAQLLMGLGVPQDDHTAAINLVNMSSGVASRTRNAAKCQNLASQAVDNVAEAAVADAIPDQDSDNESVQQLSLSQPAMKRSERMLDANNPEHAQLIAGASKAGPEYYDSDADEIPGDIKGIKKSHLFRNVSWGAYATSTTNDDEFTTHPEFTQFVPGRFELLADGTVADQKRKLVIKLKDATGNKKVFQNPPPRDWTNQEALTALNKRTVQQIRRCTNVRFREPVEAYLPVERRWILANLKEGKPIKGWKAFVAAFNKEFDGRVVEGSLAARQARTHSSLTKEVERFGKDWYAKGRVPVLAKKEKKGKKE
;
A
#
# COMPACT_ATOMS: atom_id res chain seq x y z
N MET A 1 -50.35 -34.87 41.17
CA MET A 1 -50.97 -33.54 41.02
C MET A 1 -50.14 -32.73 40.02
N PRO A 2 -50.64 -32.46 38.81
CA PRO A 2 -49.94 -31.64 37.83
C PRO A 2 -50.43 -30.18 37.86
N ASN A 3 -49.50 -29.24 38.00
CA ASN A 3 -49.77 -27.81 37.84
C ASN A 3 -49.63 -27.44 36.37
N GLY A 4 -50.76 -27.12 35.73
CA GLY A 4 -50.83 -26.55 34.39
C GLY A 4 -50.69 -25.03 34.44
N PHE A 5 -49.75 -24.49 33.67
CA PHE A 5 -49.66 -23.07 33.37
C PHE A 5 -50.12 -22.86 31.92
N ALA A 6 -51.23 -22.14 31.76
CA ALA A 6 -51.74 -21.67 30.48
C ALA A 6 -50.96 -20.43 30.03
N ALA A 7 -50.46 -20.44 28.80
CA ALA A 7 -49.86 -19.28 28.16
C ALA A 7 -50.91 -18.55 27.32
N THR A 8 -51.14 -17.28 27.67
CA THR A 8 -52.07 -16.35 27.01
C THR A 8 -51.36 -15.64 25.86
N THR A 9 -51.88 -15.77 24.65
CA THR A 9 -51.43 -15.06 23.44
C THR A 9 -52.00 -13.64 23.39
N PRO A 10 -51.22 -12.58 23.13
CA PRO A 10 -51.78 -11.28 22.80
C PRO A 10 -52.10 -11.15 21.30
N ARG A 11 -53.33 -10.70 21.06
CA ARG A 11 -53.98 -10.37 19.79
C ARG A 11 -53.56 -8.95 19.39
N LEU A 12 -52.85 -8.79 18.27
CA LEU A 12 -52.58 -7.48 17.66
C LEU A 12 -53.61 -7.19 16.57
N THR A 13 -54.30 -6.08 16.77
CA THR A 13 -55.33 -5.48 15.93
C THR A 13 -54.73 -4.83 14.70
N ALA A 14 -55.32 -5.10 13.53
CA ALA A 14 -55.10 -4.40 12.29
C ALA A 14 -55.66 -2.98 12.37
N VAL A 15 -54.88 -2.00 11.89
CA VAL A 15 -55.37 -0.67 11.53
C VAL A 15 -55.07 -0.50 10.05
N ASN A 16 -56.14 -0.51 9.25
CA ASN A 16 -56.15 0.04 7.90
C ASN A 16 -56.20 1.55 8.03
N ASP A 17 -55.38 2.26 7.26
CA ASP A 17 -55.75 3.60 6.81
C ASP A 17 -55.27 3.77 5.36
N ASP A 18 -56.27 3.83 4.50
CA ASP A 18 -56.21 4.29 3.12
C ASP A 18 -55.83 5.78 3.11
N ASN A 19 -54.81 6.15 2.34
CA ASN A 19 -54.84 7.48 1.73
C ASN A 19 -54.11 7.51 0.38
N VAL A 20 -54.92 7.63 -0.65
CA VAL A 20 -54.61 7.73 -2.08
C VAL A 20 -54.08 9.14 -2.40
N PRO A 21 -53.13 9.29 -3.34
CA PRO A 21 -52.56 10.59 -3.72
C PRO A 21 -53.38 11.31 -4.80
N PRO A 22 -53.19 12.63 -4.99
CA PRO A 22 -53.41 13.26 -6.28
C PRO A 22 -52.09 13.54 -7.01
N THR A 23 -52.12 13.22 -8.31
CA THR A 23 -51.15 13.42 -9.39
C THR A 23 -51.12 14.89 -9.90
N PRO A 24 -50.56 15.21 -11.10
CA PRO A 24 -49.25 15.83 -11.30
C PRO A 24 -49.33 17.28 -11.84
N GLY A 25 -48.34 18.10 -11.51
CA GLY A 25 -48.20 19.46 -12.04
C GLY A 25 -47.36 19.50 -13.32
N THR A 26 -48.04 19.73 -14.45
CA THR A 26 -47.48 20.10 -15.76
C THR A 26 -46.89 21.52 -15.70
N ILE A 27 -45.64 21.71 -16.13
CA ILE A 27 -45.12 23.05 -16.51
C ILE A 27 -44.53 22.97 -17.91
N ASN A 28 -45.02 23.87 -18.75
CA ASN A 28 -44.73 24.05 -20.16
C ASN A 28 -43.32 24.59 -20.44
N ALA A 29 -42.87 24.29 -21.66
CA ALA A 29 -41.78 24.93 -22.37
C ALA A 29 -42.08 26.41 -22.71
N ALA A 30 -41.03 27.24 -22.75
CA ALA A 30 -40.65 28.15 -23.85
C ALA A 30 -39.97 29.46 -23.39
N GLN A 31 -38.92 29.83 -24.15
CA GLN A 31 -38.42 31.17 -24.47
C GLN A 31 -37.63 32.00 -23.43
N LEU A 32 -36.32 32.17 -23.69
CA LEU A 32 -35.65 33.43 -24.14
C LEU A 32 -34.14 33.13 -24.38
N LEU A 33 -33.58 33.10 -25.59
CA LEU A 33 -33.15 34.18 -26.51
C LEU A 33 -31.97 35.06 -26.03
N MET A 34 -30.81 34.82 -26.67
CA MET A 34 -29.71 35.71 -27.12
C MET A 34 -28.98 36.70 -26.19
N GLY A 35 -27.66 36.80 -26.39
CA GLY A 35 -26.81 37.98 -26.11
C GLY A 35 -25.39 37.59 -25.65
N LEU A 36 -24.45 37.27 -26.55
CA LEU A 36 -23.39 38.16 -27.06
C LEU A 36 -22.92 39.28 -26.09
N GLY A 37 -21.63 39.27 -25.72
CA GLY A 37 -20.98 40.41 -25.07
C GLY A 37 -19.61 40.12 -24.45
N VAL A 38 -18.56 40.11 -25.29
CA VAL A 38 -17.16 40.42 -24.93
C VAL A 38 -16.95 41.90 -25.29
N PRO A 39 -16.36 42.75 -24.43
CA PRO A 39 -14.90 43.05 -24.43
C PRO A 39 -14.32 43.15 -23.00
N GLN A 40 -13.10 42.68 -22.73
CA GLN A 40 -11.80 43.34 -22.95
C GLN A 40 -11.72 44.72 -22.27
N ASP A 41 -10.91 44.82 -21.21
CA ASP A 41 -9.97 45.93 -21.05
C ASP A 41 -8.90 45.66 -19.98
N ASP A 42 -7.71 46.10 -20.37
CA ASP A 42 -6.43 46.10 -19.67
C ASP A 42 -6.47 46.94 -18.39
N HIS A 43 -5.79 46.48 -17.34
CA HIS A 43 -5.07 47.40 -16.44
C HIS A 43 -3.77 46.78 -15.93
N THR A 44 -2.72 47.13 -16.65
CA THR A 44 -1.36 47.34 -16.19
C THR A 44 -1.34 48.21 -14.94
N ALA A 45 -0.77 47.72 -13.83
CA ALA A 45 -0.29 48.58 -12.76
C ALA A 45 0.97 47.97 -12.14
N ALA A 46 2.09 48.61 -12.46
CA ALA A 46 3.38 48.42 -11.85
C ALA A 46 3.31 48.75 -10.35
N ILE A 47 3.92 47.91 -9.51
CA ILE A 47 4.39 48.32 -8.19
C ILE A 47 5.89 48.11 -8.15
N ASN A 48 6.56 49.23 -7.91
CA ASN A 48 7.99 49.37 -7.79
C ASN A 48 8.44 49.07 -6.35
N LEU A 49 9.53 48.31 -6.27
CA LEU A 49 10.73 48.57 -5.46
C LEU A 49 10.75 48.38 -3.92
N VAL A 50 11.90 47.80 -3.52
CA VAL A 50 12.59 47.79 -2.20
C VAL A 50 12.12 46.64 -1.27
N ASN A 51 12.92 45.63 -0.91
CA ASN A 51 14.14 45.74 -0.11
C ASN A 51 14.81 44.36 0.17
N MET A 52 16.08 44.42 0.57
CA MET A 52 16.80 43.48 1.46
C MET A 52 17.36 42.17 0.89
N SER A 53 18.53 42.31 0.24
CA SER A 53 19.82 41.71 0.64
C SER A 53 19.80 40.67 1.78
N SER A 54 20.05 39.41 1.44
CA SER A 54 20.96 38.48 2.14
C SER A 54 21.11 37.25 1.22
N GLY A 55 22.27 36.87 0.71
CA GLY A 55 23.50 36.62 1.45
C GLY A 55 23.61 35.13 1.80
N VAL A 56 23.50 34.22 0.83
CA VAL A 56 23.76 32.78 1.07
C VAL A 56 24.74 32.25 0.01
N ALA A 57 25.92 31.89 0.50
CA ALA A 57 27.03 31.34 -0.24
C ALA A 57 26.69 29.97 -0.87
N SER A 58 26.74 29.90 -2.19
CA SER A 58 26.74 28.65 -2.97
C SER A 58 28.06 27.92 -2.77
N ARG A 59 28.03 26.80 -2.04
CA ARG A 59 29.08 25.77 -2.06
C ARG A 59 28.71 24.72 -3.09
N THR A 60 29.17 24.91 -4.32
CA THR A 60 29.33 23.84 -5.32
C THR A 60 30.57 23.02 -4.96
N ARG A 61 30.39 21.71 -4.72
CA ARG A 61 31.50 20.75 -4.69
C ARG A 61 31.16 19.54 -5.56
N ASN A 62 32.08 19.30 -6.49
CA ASN A 62 32.54 18.02 -6.99
C ASN A 62 31.58 17.21 -7.88
N ALA A 63 31.54 17.60 -9.16
CA ALA A 63 31.40 16.66 -10.25
C ALA A 63 32.76 15.98 -10.48
N ALA A 64 32.88 14.72 -10.07
CA ALA A 64 34.01 13.87 -10.42
C ALA A 64 33.49 12.60 -11.10
N LYS A 65 33.75 12.54 -12.42
CA LYS A 65 34.46 11.44 -13.07
C LYS A 65 33.86 10.03 -12.91
N CYS A 66 32.96 9.67 -13.83
CA CYS A 66 32.75 8.29 -14.27
C CYS A 66 32.34 8.30 -15.76
N GLN A 67 33.31 8.52 -16.64
CA GLN A 67 33.23 8.12 -18.05
C GLN A 67 34.43 7.22 -18.30
N ASN A 68 34.20 5.92 -18.42
CA ASN A 68 34.96 4.99 -19.25
C ASN A 68 34.38 3.58 -19.05
N LEU A 69 33.80 3.05 -20.13
CA LEU A 69 33.94 1.68 -20.65
C LEU A 69 32.72 1.37 -21.51
N ALA A 70 32.79 1.83 -22.75
CA ALA A 70 32.03 1.28 -23.86
C ALA A 70 33.05 0.86 -24.93
N SER A 71 32.76 -0.25 -25.59
CA SER A 71 33.42 -0.83 -26.78
C SER A 71 34.51 -1.87 -26.48
N GLN A 72 34.10 -3.15 -26.51
CA GLN A 72 34.56 -4.10 -27.54
C GLN A 72 33.70 -5.37 -27.49
N ALA A 73 32.73 -5.43 -28.40
CA ALA A 73 32.41 -6.65 -29.15
C ALA A 73 33.59 -6.88 -30.13
N VAL A 74 33.94 -8.08 -30.58
CA VAL A 74 33.10 -9.00 -31.36
C VAL A 74 33.65 -10.45 -31.33
N ASP A 75 32.75 -11.37 -31.68
CA ASP A 75 32.93 -12.69 -32.32
C ASP A 75 33.67 -13.84 -31.61
N ASN A 76 32.89 -14.82 -31.15
CA ASN A 76 33.02 -16.18 -31.69
C ASN A 76 31.69 -16.96 -31.61
N VAL A 77 31.41 -17.63 -32.73
CA VAL A 77 30.20 -18.36 -33.11
C VAL A 77 30.34 -19.85 -32.76
N ALA A 78 29.19 -20.49 -32.52
CA ALA A 78 28.82 -21.89 -32.77
C ALA A 78 28.60 -22.83 -31.56
N GLU A 79 27.43 -23.48 -31.66
CA GLU A 79 27.09 -24.84 -31.24
C GLU A 79 27.01 -25.17 -29.74
N ALA A 80 25.78 -25.29 -29.23
CA ALA A 80 25.08 -26.57 -29.21
C ALA A 80 23.67 -26.39 -28.62
N ALA A 81 22.67 -26.72 -29.41
CA ALA A 81 21.29 -26.84 -28.99
C ALA A 81 21.12 -28.12 -28.17
N VAL A 82 20.70 -27.98 -26.91
CA VAL A 82 19.88 -28.99 -26.23
C VAL A 82 18.74 -28.23 -25.56
N ALA A 83 17.57 -28.34 -26.19
CA ALA A 83 16.31 -27.89 -25.65
C ALA A 83 15.94 -28.82 -24.48
N ASP A 84 15.89 -28.25 -23.28
CA ASP A 84 15.17 -28.85 -22.17
C ASP A 84 14.25 -27.75 -21.61
N ALA A 85 13.06 -27.68 -22.18
CA ALA A 85 11.99 -26.79 -21.78
C ALA A 85 11.43 -27.28 -20.44
N ILE A 86 12.08 -26.89 -19.35
CA ILE A 86 11.47 -26.96 -18.03
C ILE A 86 10.43 -25.85 -18.00
N PRO A 87 9.12 -26.16 -17.87
CA PRO A 87 8.12 -25.12 -17.71
C PRO A 87 8.43 -24.37 -16.43
N ASP A 88 8.68 -23.06 -16.57
CA ASP A 88 8.67 -22.10 -15.47
C ASP A 88 7.29 -22.16 -14.81
N GLN A 89 7.15 -23.04 -13.81
CA GLN A 89 6.07 -22.93 -12.86
C GLN A 89 6.35 -21.67 -12.05
N ASP A 90 5.58 -20.62 -12.33
CA ASP A 90 5.39 -19.47 -11.47
C ASP A 90 5.13 -19.96 -10.04
N SER A 91 6.21 -19.96 -9.26
CA SER A 91 6.26 -20.44 -7.89
C SER A 91 5.65 -19.37 -6.98
N ASP A 92 4.33 -19.19 -7.11
CA ASP A 92 3.50 -18.39 -6.21
C ASP A 92 3.28 -19.07 -4.84
N ASN A 93 4.00 -20.15 -4.54
CA ASN A 93 3.84 -20.89 -3.29
C ASN A 93 4.79 -20.43 -2.17
N GLU A 94 4.93 -19.12 -1.95
CA GLU A 94 5.36 -18.56 -0.66
C GLU A 94 4.12 -18.33 0.24
N SER A 95 3.44 -19.43 0.61
CA SER A 95 2.28 -19.41 1.54
C SER A 95 2.58 -20.07 2.89
N VAL A 96 3.86 -20.20 3.27
CA VAL A 96 4.21 -20.69 4.61
C VAL A 96 4.21 -19.51 5.59
N GLN A 97 3.02 -19.22 6.10
CA GLN A 97 2.75 -18.68 7.44
C GLN A 97 3.65 -17.54 7.93
N GLN A 98 3.78 -16.47 7.13
CA GLN A 98 4.21 -15.19 7.69
C GLN A 98 2.96 -14.50 8.27
N LEU A 99 2.73 -14.67 9.57
CA LEU A 99 1.71 -13.96 10.36
C LEU A 99 2.03 -12.46 10.38
N SER A 100 1.71 -11.79 9.28
CA SER A 100 2.07 -10.41 9.03
C SER A 100 0.87 -9.74 8.40
N LEU A 101 0.15 -8.93 9.20
CA LEU A 101 -0.99 -8.09 8.83
C LEU A 101 -2.00 -8.76 7.90
N SER A 102 -3.05 -9.32 8.54
CA SER A 102 -4.34 -9.66 7.93
C SER A 102 -4.23 -9.85 6.42
N GLN A 103 -3.66 -11.00 6.01
CA GLN A 103 -3.84 -11.42 4.62
C GLN A 103 -5.34 -11.31 4.35
N PRO A 104 -5.76 -10.53 3.36
CA PRO A 104 -7.18 -10.38 3.07
C PRO A 104 -7.76 -11.78 2.95
N ALA A 105 -8.90 -12.03 3.62
CA ALA A 105 -9.51 -13.37 3.63
C ALA A 105 -9.79 -13.88 2.20
N MET A 106 -9.95 -12.96 1.24
CA MET A 106 -10.12 -13.22 -0.17
C MET A 106 -8.87 -12.89 -1.00
N LYS A 107 -8.65 -13.66 -2.07
CA LYS A 107 -7.58 -13.36 -3.04
C LYS A 107 -7.86 -12.05 -3.77
N ARG A 108 -6.82 -11.44 -4.33
CA ARG A 108 -6.96 -10.17 -5.08
C ARG A 108 -7.94 -10.27 -6.25
N SER A 109 -7.90 -11.36 -7.02
CA SER A 109 -8.78 -11.59 -8.16
C SER A 109 -10.25 -11.70 -7.76
N GLU A 110 -10.54 -12.33 -6.63
CA GLU A 110 -11.91 -12.51 -6.11
C GLU A 110 -12.53 -11.20 -5.61
N ARG A 111 -11.70 -10.20 -5.30
CA ARG A 111 -12.15 -8.87 -4.87
C ARG A 111 -12.44 -7.92 -6.03
N MET A 112 -12.05 -8.27 -7.25
CA MET A 112 -12.20 -7.41 -8.42
C MET A 112 -13.60 -7.54 -9.01
N LEU A 113 -14.30 -6.41 -9.13
CA LEU A 113 -15.60 -6.34 -9.79
C LEU A 113 -15.45 -5.79 -11.21
N ASP A 114 -16.06 -6.49 -12.16
CA ASP A 114 -16.08 -6.11 -13.58
C ASP A 114 -17.44 -5.50 -13.93
N ALA A 115 -17.45 -4.24 -14.34
CA ALA A 115 -18.68 -3.53 -14.70
C ALA A 115 -19.39 -4.09 -15.95
N ASN A 116 -18.68 -4.87 -16.78
CA ASN A 116 -19.28 -5.50 -17.97
C ASN A 116 -20.03 -6.80 -17.64
N ASN A 117 -19.77 -7.39 -16.47
CA ASN A 117 -20.54 -8.53 -15.99
C ASN A 117 -21.85 -8.02 -15.34
N PRO A 118 -23.04 -8.46 -15.79
CA PRO A 118 -24.31 -7.98 -15.26
C PRO A 118 -24.49 -8.21 -13.75
N GLU A 119 -23.97 -9.32 -13.20
CA GLU A 119 -24.06 -9.60 -11.76
C GLU A 119 -23.23 -8.61 -10.95
N HIS A 120 -21.97 -8.39 -11.37
CA HIS A 120 -21.10 -7.40 -10.76
C HIS A 120 -21.63 -5.97 -10.92
N ALA A 121 -22.22 -5.63 -12.07
CA ALA A 121 -22.83 -4.33 -12.31
C ALA A 121 -23.99 -4.06 -11.34
N GLN A 122 -24.82 -5.06 -11.04
CA GLN A 122 -25.88 -4.95 -10.03
C GLN A 122 -25.29 -4.70 -8.63
N LEU A 123 -24.24 -5.44 -8.25
CA LEU A 123 -23.55 -5.23 -6.98
C LEU A 123 -22.95 -3.82 -6.88
N ILE A 124 -22.32 -3.33 -7.96
CA ILE A 124 -21.76 -1.97 -8.04
C ILE A 124 -22.87 -0.91 -7.94
N ALA A 125 -24.02 -1.14 -8.60
CA ALA A 125 -25.16 -0.22 -8.57
C ALA A 125 -25.75 -0.09 -7.16
N GLY A 126 -25.78 -1.20 -6.40
CA GLY A 126 -26.22 -1.21 -5.00
C GLY A 126 -25.17 -0.76 -3.98
N ALA A 127 -23.92 -0.54 -4.39
CA ALA A 127 -22.83 -0.18 -3.49
C ALA A 127 -22.98 1.23 -2.88
N SER A 128 -22.57 1.38 -1.62
CA SER A 128 -22.52 2.69 -0.96
C SER A 128 -21.35 3.53 -1.50
N LYS A 129 -21.67 4.46 -2.40
CA LYS A 129 -20.68 5.35 -3.05
C LYS A 129 -20.20 6.42 -2.08
N ALA A 130 -18.91 6.74 -2.11
CA ALA A 130 -18.37 7.88 -1.36
C ALA A 130 -18.78 9.20 -2.06
N GLY A 131 -19.39 10.10 -1.30
CA GLY A 131 -19.93 11.34 -1.82
C GLY A 131 -18.86 12.41 -2.09
N PRO A 132 -19.28 13.64 -2.42
CA PRO A 132 -18.38 14.75 -2.71
C PRO A 132 -17.58 15.24 -1.50
N GLU A 133 -17.95 14.84 -0.28
CA GLU A 133 -17.24 15.17 0.97
C GLU A 133 -15.79 14.67 0.97
N TYR A 134 -15.48 13.60 0.23
CA TYR A 134 -14.11 13.14 0.00
C TYR A 134 -13.43 14.01 -1.06
N TYR A 135 -13.90 13.91 -2.30
CA TYR A 135 -13.59 14.78 -3.41
C TYR A 135 -14.74 14.67 -4.42
N ASP A 136 -14.96 15.71 -5.21
CA ASP A 136 -15.97 15.65 -6.27
C ASP A 136 -15.42 14.87 -7.48
N SER A 137 -16.03 13.73 -7.80
CA SER A 137 -15.56 12.90 -8.93
C SER A 137 -15.89 13.51 -10.29
N ASP A 138 -16.90 14.37 -10.33
CA ASP A 138 -17.48 14.93 -11.53
C ASP A 138 -16.93 16.34 -11.81
N ALA A 139 -16.26 16.94 -10.82
CA ALA A 139 -15.50 18.16 -10.98
C ALA A 139 -14.33 18.00 -11.96
N ASP A 140 -14.08 19.08 -12.70
CA ASP A 140 -12.94 19.21 -13.61
C ASP A 140 -11.60 19.03 -12.88
N GLU A 141 -10.63 18.50 -13.61
CA GLU A 141 -9.28 18.38 -13.10
C GLU A 141 -8.62 19.75 -12.95
N ILE A 142 -8.03 20.01 -11.79
CA ILE A 142 -7.29 21.23 -11.53
C ILE A 142 -6.00 21.20 -12.38
N PRO A 143 -5.72 22.22 -13.20
CA PRO A 143 -4.52 22.24 -14.01
C PRO A 143 -3.25 22.23 -13.17
N GLY A 144 -2.22 21.53 -13.64
CA GLY A 144 -0.88 21.49 -13.04
C GLY A 144 -0.51 20.18 -12.33
N ASP A 145 0.74 20.10 -11.89
CA ASP A 145 1.30 18.92 -11.23
C ASP A 145 0.88 18.78 -9.77
N ILE A 146 0.61 17.55 -9.34
CA ILE A 146 0.28 17.25 -7.95
C ILE A 146 1.55 17.32 -7.09
N LYS A 147 1.57 18.24 -6.12
CA LYS A 147 2.71 18.47 -5.23
C LYS A 147 3.15 17.19 -4.51
N GLY A 148 4.46 16.90 -4.57
CA GLY A 148 5.08 15.77 -3.87
C GLY A 148 4.86 14.41 -4.53
N ILE A 149 4.38 14.36 -5.77
CA ILE A 149 4.13 13.11 -6.51
C ILE A 149 5.04 13.04 -7.73
N LYS A 150 5.90 12.02 -7.77
CA LYS A 150 6.85 11.83 -8.88
C LYS A 150 6.18 11.46 -10.21
N LYS A 151 5.01 10.84 -10.17
CA LYS A 151 4.24 10.39 -11.34
C LYS A 151 2.86 11.05 -11.35
N SER A 152 2.83 12.38 -11.35
CA SER A 152 1.60 13.20 -11.31
C SER A 152 0.61 12.81 -12.41
N HIS A 153 1.10 12.54 -13.62
CA HIS A 153 0.28 12.14 -14.78
C HIS A 153 -0.58 10.88 -14.58
N LEU A 154 -0.28 10.02 -13.60
CA LEU A 154 -1.11 8.84 -13.31
C LEU A 154 -2.35 9.16 -12.46
N PHE A 155 -2.42 10.36 -11.91
CA PHE A 155 -3.41 10.77 -10.91
C PHE A 155 -4.17 12.01 -11.38
N ARG A 156 -5.40 12.17 -10.88
CA ARG A 156 -6.16 13.40 -11.08
C ARG A 156 -5.78 14.41 -10.00
N ASN A 157 -5.56 15.65 -10.40
CA ASN A 157 -5.47 16.77 -9.47
C ASN A 157 -6.89 17.25 -9.12
N VAL A 158 -7.34 16.95 -7.91
CA VAL A 158 -8.75 17.16 -7.49
C VAL A 158 -8.85 18.16 -6.35
N SER A 159 -9.99 18.84 -6.26
CA SER A 159 -10.36 19.59 -5.06
C SER A 159 -10.87 18.63 -3.99
N TRP A 160 -10.30 18.71 -2.80
CA TRP A 160 -10.66 17.85 -1.68
C TRP A 160 -11.85 18.43 -0.91
N GLY A 161 -12.81 17.58 -0.57
CA GLY A 161 -13.99 17.96 0.20
C GLY A 161 -13.70 18.11 1.70
N ALA A 162 -14.74 18.51 2.45
CA ALA A 162 -14.63 18.81 3.88
C ALA A 162 -14.21 17.60 4.73
N TYR A 163 -14.63 16.38 4.35
CA TYR A 163 -14.24 15.17 5.09
C TYR A 163 -12.72 14.93 5.02
N ALA A 164 -12.13 15.20 3.85
CA ALA A 164 -10.70 15.00 3.59
C ALA A 164 -9.80 16.04 4.26
N THR A 165 -10.36 17.08 4.88
CA THR A 165 -9.62 18.13 5.61
C THR A 165 -10.00 18.20 7.09
N SER A 166 -11.15 17.65 7.48
CA SER A 166 -11.66 17.71 8.85
C SER A 166 -10.85 16.87 9.84
N THR A 167 -10.62 17.48 11.01
CA THR A 167 -10.01 16.87 12.21
C THR A 167 -10.94 16.85 13.43
N THR A 168 -12.23 17.17 13.21
CA THR A 168 -13.22 17.38 14.28
C THR A 168 -13.67 16.08 14.95
N ASN A 169 -13.73 14.97 14.20
CA ASN A 169 -14.14 13.68 14.72
C ASN A 169 -12.92 12.84 15.18
N ASP A 170 -12.72 12.71 16.49
CA ASP A 170 -11.59 11.99 17.09
C ASP A 170 -11.58 10.49 16.80
N ASP A 171 -12.76 9.90 16.63
CA ASP A 171 -12.94 8.45 16.46
C ASP A 171 -12.45 7.96 15.10
N GLU A 172 -12.35 8.85 14.12
CA GLU A 172 -11.82 8.53 12.79
C GLU A 172 -10.29 8.44 12.76
N PHE A 173 -9.60 8.94 13.79
CA PHE A 173 -8.14 8.94 13.85
C PHE A 173 -7.63 7.72 14.63
N THR A 174 -7.22 6.69 13.91
CA THR A 174 -6.68 5.46 14.50
C THR A 174 -5.17 5.52 14.77
N THR A 175 -4.72 4.91 15.86
CA THR A 175 -3.29 4.65 16.17
C THR A 175 -2.78 3.37 15.52
N HIS A 176 -3.69 2.44 15.21
CA HIS A 176 -3.41 1.12 14.64
C HIS A 176 -4.23 0.90 13.37
N PRO A 177 -3.93 1.64 12.28
CA PRO A 177 -4.65 1.47 11.02
C PRO A 177 -4.46 0.07 10.45
N GLU A 178 -5.55 -0.53 10.00
CA GLU A 178 -5.50 -1.68 9.11
C GLU A 178 -5.23 -1.21 7.69
N PHE A 179 -4.32 -1.89 6.99
CA PHE A 179 -4.02 -1.55 5.60
C PHE A 179 -4.72 -2.51 4.65
N THR A 180 -5.72 -1.97 3.97
CA THR A 180 -6.36 -2.63 2.84
C THR A 180 -5.71 -2.15 1.54
N GLN A 181 -5.11 -3.07 0.79
CA GLN A 181 -4.56 -2.75 -0.54
C GLN A 181 -5.64 -2.26 -1.50
N PHE A 182 -5.28 -1.36 -2.40
CA PHE A 182 -6.08 -1.03 -3.57
C PHE A 182 -6.10 -2.19 -4.57
N VAL A 183 -7.28 -2.49 -5.14
CA VAL A 183 -7.48 -3.48 -6.21
C VAL A 183 -7.88 -2.78 -7.51
N PRO A 184 -7.65 -3.39 -8.68
CA PRO A 184 -8.09 -2.83 -9.95
C PRO A 184 -9.61 -2.70 -9.99
N GLY A 185 -10.09 -1.56 -10.48
CA GLY A 185 -11.48 -1.13 -10.40
C GLY A 185 -11.70 -0.09 -9.29
N ARG A 186 -12.81 0.64 -9.35
CA ARG A 186 -13.18 1.61 -8.30
C ARG A 186 -13.83 0.93 -7.09
N PHE A 187 -14.54 -0.17 -7.34
CA PHE A 187 -15.24 -0.93 -6.31
C PHE A 187 -14.50 -2.23 -6.02
N GLU A 188 -14.60 -2.71 -4.80
CA GLU A 188 -14.05 -4.00 -4.39
C GLU A 188 -15.11 -4.83 -3.66
N LEU A 189 -15.08 -6.14 -3.89
CA LEU A 189 -15.88 -7.11 -3.14
C LEU A 189 -15.14 -7.47 -1.84
N LEU A 190 -15.86 -7.42 -0.71
CA LEU A 190 -15.37 -7.80 0.61
C LEU A 190 -15.75 -9.25 0.95
N ALA A 191 -15.12 -9.80 1.99
CA ALA A 191 -15.30 -11.19 2.42
C ALA A 191 -16.72 -11.51 2.92
N ASP A 192 -17.46 -10.49 3.35
CA ASP A 192 -18.87 -10.60 3.74
C ASP A 192 -19.84 -10.49 2.54
N GLY A 193 -19.32 -10.39 1.32
CA GLY A 193 -20.09 -10.22 0.09
C GLY A 193 -20.52 -8.78 -0.18
N THR A 194 -20.16 -7.82 0.68
CA THR A 194 -20.50 -6.41 0.46
C THR A 194 -19.52 -5.73 -0.50
N VAL A 195 -19.96 -4.64 -1.14
CA VAL A 195 -19.14 -3.86 -2.07
C VAL A 195 -18.71 -2.54 -1.45
N ALA A 196 -17.40 -2.28 -1.45
CA ALA A 196 -16.81 -1.05 -0.94
C ALA A 196 -16.30 -0.15 -2.07
N ASP A 197 -16.57 1.16 -1.98
CA ASP A 197 -15.98 2.18 -2.86
C ASP A 197 -14.55 2.50 -2.38
N GLN A 198 -13.54 2.17 -3.20
CA GLN A 198 -12.14 2.42 -2.88
C GLN A 198 -11.79 3.90 -2.80
N LYS A 199 -12.67 4.80 -3.25
CA LYS A 199 -12.57 6.26 -2.99
C LYS A 199 -12.39 6.57 -1.51
N ARG A 200 -13.01 5.79 -0.60
CA ARG A 200 -12.86 5.97 0.85
C ARG A 200 -11.43 5.78 1.33
N LYS A 201 -10.65 4.89 0.70
CA LYS A 201 -9.26 4.58 1.05
C LYS A 201 -8.26 5.70 0.71
N LEU A 202 -8.67 6.66 -0.12
CA LEU A 202 -7.80 7.76 -0.55
C LEU A 202 -7.50 8.76 0.59
N VAL A 203 -8.40 8.86 1.56
CA VAL A 203 -8.23 9.69 2.76
C VAL A 203 -7.85 8.78 3.92
N ILE A 204 -6.71 9.04 4.55
CA ILE A 204 -6.23 8.26 5.69
C ILE A 204 -6.08 9.21 6.89
N LYS A 205 -6.80 8.92 7.97
CA LYS A 205 -6.77 9.69 9.22
C LYS A 205 -6.07 8.87 10.29
N LEU A 206 -4.96 9.39 10.81
CA LEU A 206 -4.08 8.69 11.76
C LEU A 206 -3.75 9.55 12.97
N LYS A 207 -3.59 8.93 14.14
CA LYS A 207 -2.86 9.53 15.26
C LYS A 207 -1.40 9.11 15.16
N ASP A 208 -0.49 10.09 15.18
CA ASP A 208 0.94 9.78 15.19
C ASP A 208 1.40 9.19 16.54
N ALA A 209 2.66 8.78 16.62
CA ALA A 209 3.24 8.22 17.85
C ALA A 209 3.19 9.16 19.08
N THR A 210 2.99 10.47 18.86
CA THR A 210 2.83 11.50 19.91
C THR A 210 1.36 11.86 20.16
N GLY A 211 0.41 11.24 19.45
CA GLY A 211 -1.02 11.49 19.58
C GLY A 211 -1.57 12.59 18.66
N ASN A 212 -0.76 13.23 17.82
CA ASN A 212 -1.27 14.28 16.93
C ASN A 212 -2.05 13.68 15.76
N LYS A 213 -3.18 14.31 15.44
CA LYS A 213 -4.01 13.96 14.29
C LYS A 213 -3.32 14.36 12.98
N LYS A 214 -3.27 13.43 12.03
CA LYS A 214 -2.76 13.63 10.67
C LYS A 214 -3.78 13.14 9.66
N VAL A 215 -4.08 13.96 8.65
CA VAL A 215 -4.92 13.58 7.52
C VAL A 215 -4.03 13.50 6.27
N PHE A 216 -4.03 12.35 5.61
CA PHE A 216 -3.33 12.14 4.36
C PHE A 216 -4.33 12.04 3.22
N GLN A 217 -4.10 12.88 2.21
CA GLN A 217 -4.85 12.92 0.97
C GLN A 217 -4.01 12.25 -0.13
N ASN A 218 -4.50 11.14 -0.66
CA ASN A 218 -3.86 10.44 -1.78
C ASN A 218 -4.70 10.68 -3.03
N PRO A 219 -4.16 11.29 -4.10
CA PRO A 219 -5.00 11.65 -5.23
C PRO A 219 -5.57 10.42 -5.92
N PRO A 220 -6.81 10.50 -6.43
CA PRO A 220 -7.43 9.41 -7.15
C PRO A 220 -6.64 9.11 -8.43
N PRO A 221 -6.54 7.84 -8.83
CA PRO A 221 -5.94 7.49 -10.12
C PRO A 221 -6.82 8.07 -11.25
N ARG A 222 -6.21 8.44 -12.37
CA ARG A 222 -6.98 8.80 -13.59
C ARG A 222 -7.81 7.63 -14.09
N ASP A 223 -7.21 6.45 -14.01
CA ASP A 223 -7.82 5.18 -14.37
C ASP A 223 -7.69 4.21 -13.20
N TRP A 224 -8.82 3.78 -12.66
CA TRP A 224 -8.90 2.83 -11.55
C TRP A 224 -8.47 1.41 -11.93
N THR A 225 -8.29 1.10 -13.21
CA THR A 225 -7.75 -0.18 -13.69
C THR A 225 -6.23 -0.15 -13.88
N ASN A 226 -5.61 1.03 -13.86
CA ASN A 226 -4.18 1.19 -14.09
C ASN A 226 -3.34 0.64 -12.92
N GLN A 227 -2.73 -0.53 -13.14
CA GLN A 227 -1.92 -1.23 -12.15
C GLN A 227 -0.75 -0.40 -11.60
N GLU A 228 -0.13 0.45 -12.41
CA GLU A 228 0.99 1.28 -12.01
C GLU A 228 0.55 2.36 -11.00
N ALA A 229 -0.57 3.02 -11.27
CA ALA A 229 -1.16 4.02 -10.39
C ALA A 229 -1.54 3.41 -9.03
N LEU A 230 -2.20 2.25 -9.04
CA LEU A 230 -2.61 1.53 -7.83
C LEU A 230 -1.40 1.04 -7.03
N THR A 231 -0.35 0.55 -7.70
CA THR A 231 0.90 0.15 -7.05
C THR A 231 1.58 1.35 -6.37
N ALA A 232 1.57 2.51 -7.01
CA ALA A 232 2.10 3.75 -6.44
C ALA A 232 1.27 4.22 -5.22
N LEU A 233 -0.07 4.12 -5.26
CA LEU A 233 -0.94 4.41 -4.11
C LEU A 233 -0.67 3.47 -2.94
N ASN A 234 -0.65 2.16 -3.17
CA ASN A 234 -0.35 1.16 -2.14
C ASN A 234 0.99 1.45 -1.45
N LYS A 235 2.05 1.73 -2.23
CA LYS A 235 3.37 2.10 -1.68
C LYS A 235 3.31 3.38 -0.85
N ARG A 236 2.57 4.39 -1.30
CA ARG A 236 2.43 5.68 -0.61
C ARG A 236 1.68 5.53 0.72
N THR A 237 0.54 4.85 0.71
CA THR A 237 -0.27 4.59 1.90
C THR A 237 0.52 3.84 2.97
N VAL A 238 1.22 2.76 2.60
CA VAL A 238 2.10 2.01 3.50
C VAL A 238 3.19 2.91 4.08
N GLN A 239 3.79 3.79 3.26
CA GLN A 239 4.81 4.73 3.74
C GLN A 239 4.25 5.77 4.71
N GLN A 240 3.05 6.31 4.45
CA GLN A 240 2.38 7.26 5.33
C GLN A 240 2.11 6.64 6.70
N ILE A 241 1.47 5.46 6.71
CA ILE A 241 1.19 4.73 7.95
C ILE A 241 2.50 4.43 8.70
N ARG A 242 3.51 3.89 8.02
CA ARG A 242 4.80 3.52 8.63
C ARG A 242 5.57 4.71 9.21
N ARG A 243 5.48 5.90 8.58
CA ARG A 243 6.21 7.09 9.04
C ARG A 243 5.50 7.81 10.18
N CYS A 244 4.18 7.67 10.28
CA CYS A 244 3.39 8.38 11.28
C CYS A 244 3.08 7.53 12.50
N THR A 245 2.87 6.22 12.31
CA THR A 245 2.52 5.30 13.37
C THR A 245 3.70 4.38 13.70
N ASN A 246 3.62 3.68 14.84
CA ASN A 246 4.55 2.61 15.18
C ASN A 246 4.15 1.25 14.55
N VAL A 247 3.12 1.23 13.70
CA VAL A 247 2.65 0.01 13.05
C VAL A 247 3.71 -0.51 12.11
N ARG A 248 4.07 -1.78 12.31
CA ARG A 248 5.00 -2.49 11.45
C ARG A 248 4.21 -3.36 10.49
N PHE A 249 4.48 -3.16 9.20
CA PHE A 249 3.82 -3.90 8.14
C PHE A 249 4.19 -5.38 8.06
N ARG A 250 5.29 -5.73 8.72
CA ARG A 250 5.88 -7.06 8.74
C ARG A 250 6.40 -7.30 10.14
N GLU A 251 6.25 -8.54 10.57
CA GLU A 251 6.89 -8.99 11.80
C GLU A 251 8.40 -8.68 11.72
N PRO A 252 9.00 -8.11 12.78
CA PRO A 252 10.43 -7.91 12.82
C PRO A 252 11.16 -9.24 12.65
N VAL A 253 11.86 -9.41 11.53
CA VAL A 253 12.67 -10.61 11.30
C VAL A 253 13.76 -10.64 12.37
N GLU A 254 13.72 -11.66 13.24
CA GLU A 254 14.72 -11.84 14.27
C GLU A 254 16.11 -11.93 13.64
N ALA A 255 17.12 -11.31 14.24
CA ALA A 255 18.48 -11.38 13.72
C ALA A 255 19.04 -12.81 13.80
N TYR A 256 19.89 -13.17 12.85
CA TYR A 256 20.63 -14.44 12.90
C TYR A 256 21.60 -14.46 14.08
N LEU A 257 21.55 -15.54 14.85
CA LEU A 257 22.40 -15.78 16.00
C LEU A 257 23.78 -16.30 15.57
N PRO A 258 24.82 -16.19 16.43
CA PRO A 258 26.14 -16.68 16.10
C PRO A 258 26.18 -18.16 15.70
N VAL A 259 25.38 -19.00 16.36
CA VAL A 259 25.27 -20.44 16.05
C VAL A 259 24.69 -20.68 14.66
N GLU A 260 23.61 -19.98 14.32
CA GLU A 260 22.99 -20.04 12.97
C GLU A 260 23.98 -19.57 11.90
N ARG A 261 24.73 -18.49 12.15
CA ARG A 261 25.72 -18.00 11.18
C ARG A 261 26.91 -18.93 10.98
N ARG A 262 27.35 -19.62 12.04
CA ARG A 262 28.36 -20.69 11.92
C ARG A 262 27.83 -21.82 11.05
N TRP A 263 26.57 -22.22 11.26
CA TRP A 263 25.93 -23.23 10.42
C TRP A 263 25.82 -22.78 8.96
N ILE A 264 25.40 -21.53 8.72
CA ILE A 264 25.36 -20.94 7.38
C ILE A 264 26.74 -21.05 6.73
N LEU A 265 27.79 -20.56 7.41
CA LEU A 265 29.15 -20.62 6.90
C LEU A 265 29.59 -22.05 6.54
N ALA A 266 29.28 -23.03 7.39
CA ALA A 266 29.64 -24.44 7.16
C ALA A 266 28.94 -25.08 5.95
N ASN A 267 27.79 -24.52 5.52
CA ASN A 267 26.99 -25.02 4.41
C ASN A 267 27.12 -24.17 3.14
N LEU A 268 28.07 -23.22 3.12
CA LEU A 268 28.44 -22.43 1.95
C LEU A 268 29.80 -22.86 1.41
N LYS A 269 29.97 -22.80 0.09
CA LYS A 269 31.25 -22.87 -0.62
C LYS A 269 31.39 -21.60 -1.44
N GLU A 270 32.46 -20.84 -1.20
CA GLU A 270 32.73 -19.56 -1.89
C GLU A 270 31.55 -18.56 -1.79
N GLY A 271 30.83 -18.58 -0.65
CA GLY A 271 29.67 -17.73 -0.42
C GLY A 271 28.37 -18.18 -1.11
N LYS A 272 28.33 -19.39 -1.71
CA LYS A 272 27.12 -19.98 -2.31
C LYS A 272 26.73 -21.29 -1.62
N PRO A 273 25.44 -21.63 -1.51
CA PRO A 273 25.01 -22.91 -0.94
C PRO A 273 25.53 -24.12 -1.71
N ILE A 274 26.08 -25.12 -1.00
CA ILE A 274 26.70 -26.31 -1.61
C ILE A 274 25.71 -27.14 -2.43
N LYS A 275 24.47 -27.28 -1.92
CA LYS A 275 23.41 -28.12 -2.52
C LYS A 275 22.30 -27.30 -3.18
N GLY A 276 22.59 -26.04 -3.54
CA GLY A 276 21.60 -25.09 -4.02
C GLY A 276 20.67 -24.57 -2.92
N TRP A 277 19.90 -23.53 -3.25
CA TRP A 277 19.14 -22.78 -2.27
C TRP A 277 17.99 -23.55 -1.63
N LYS A 278 17.23 -24.33 -2.40
CA LYS A 278 16.08 -25.10 -1.88
C LYS A 278 16.50 -26.08 -0.79
N ALA A 279 17.56 -26.86 -1.04
CA ALA A 279 18.09 -27.81 -0.06
C ALA A 279 18.71 -27.09 1.15
N PHE A 280 19.36 -25.95 0.93
CA PHE A 280 19.94 -25.13 1.99
C PHE A 280 18.88 -24.58 2.96
N VAL A 281 17.79 -24.02 2.44
CA VAL A 281 16.67 -23.52 3.25
C VAL A 281 16.02 -24.65 4.03
N ALA A 282 15.74 -25.79 3.38
CA ALA A 282 15.16 -26.95 4.05
C ALA A 282 16.07 -27.50 5.17
N ALA A 283 17.38 -27.60 4.92
CA ALA A 283 18.35 -28.05 5.91
C ALA A 283 18.49 -27.07 7.08
N PHE A 284 18.47 -25.75 6.80
CA PHE A 284 18.50 -24.72 7.84
C PHE A 284 17.27 -24.82 8.75
N ASN A 285 16.07 -24.89 8.16
CA ASN A 285 14.83 -24.96 8.94
C ASN A 285 14.73 -26.28 9.71
N LYS A 286 15.17 -27.41 9.12
CA LYS A 286 15.26 -28.68 9.85
C LYS A 286 16.11 -28.57 11.13
N GLU A 287 17.15 -27.74 11.09
CA GLU A 287 18.07 -27.58 12.21
C GLU A 287 17.63 -26.55 13.25
N PHE A 288 16.92 -25.50 12.85
CA PHE A 288 16.62 -24.38 13.75
C PHE A 288 15.14 -24.12 14.00
N ASP A 289 14.25 -24.41 13.06
CA ASP A 289 12.82 -24.11 13.20
C ASP A 289 12.21 -24.85 14.40
N GLY A 290 11.46 -24.12 15.22
CA GLY A 290 10.86 -24.60 16.46
C GLY A 290 11.86 -24.89 17.60
N ARG A 291 13.18 -24.78 17.37
CA ARG A 291 14.19 -25.07 18.40
C ARG A 291 14.58 -23.81 19.17
N VAL A 292 14.82 -23.95 20.46
CA VAL A 292 15.44 -22.90 21.29
C VAL A 292 16.95 -23.09 21.24
N VAL A 293 17.65 -22.17 20.59
CA VAL A 293 19.11 -22.19 20.45
C VAL A 293 19.79 -21.27 21.44
N GLU A 294 21.08 -21.50 21.70
CA GLU A 294 21.88 -20.67 22.60
C GLU A 294 21.82 -19.19 22.22
N GLY A 295 21.43 -18.35 23.19
CA GLY A 295 21.25 -16.91 23.01
C GLY A 295 19.87 -16.48 22.49
N SER A 296 18.97 -17.42 22.22
CA SER A 296 17.55 -17.12 21.95
C SER A 296 16.72 -17.24 23.23
N LEU A 297 15.76 -16.33 23.42
CA LEU A 297 14.75 -16.41 24.49
C LEU A 297 13.52 -17.23 24.07
N ALA A 298 13.28 -17.36 22.76
CA ALA A 298 12.12 -18.06 22.20
C ALA A 298 12.56 -19.12 21.19
N ALA A 299 11.64 -20.02 20.84
CA ALA A 299 11.82 -20.96 19.74
C ALA A 299 12.01 -20.19 18.44
N ARG A 300 12.98 -20.60 17.62
CA ARG A 300 13.28 -19.92 16.36
C ARG A 300 12.20 -20.19 15.33
N GLN A 301 11.85 -19.17 14.58
CA GLN A 301 10.91 -19.27 13.46
C GLN A 301 11.61 -19.80 12.21
N ALA A 302 10.87 -20.53 11.38
CA ALA A 302 11.26 -20.90 10.03
C ALA A 302 11.77 -19.69 9.23
N ARG A 303 12.85 -19.89 8.48
CA ARG A 303 13.41 -18.88 7.58
C ARG A 303 12.99 -19.14 6.15
N THR A 304 12.60 -18.07 5.48
CA THR A 304 12.29 -18.10 4.04
C THR A 304 13.56 -18.06 3.20
N HIS A 305 13.43 -18.46 1.94
CA HIS A 305 14.48 -18.33 0.93
C HIS A 305 15.03 -16.90 0.88
N SER A 306 14.15 -15.89 0.73
CA SER A 306 14.56 -14.48 0.67
C SER A 306 15.32 -14.01 1.91
N SER A 307 14.97 -14.51 3.10
CA SER A 307 15.65 -14.14 4.34
C SER A 307 17.10 -14.64 4.37
N LEU A 308 17.31 -15.92 4.03
CA LEU A 308 18.64 -16.52 4.00
C LEU A 308 19.48 -15.96 2.86
N THR A 309 18.90 -15.75 1.66
CA THR A 309 19.58 -15.10 0.54
C THR A 309 20.11 -13.73 0.92
N LYS A 310 19.28 -12.88 1.57
CA LYS A 310 19.72 -11.54 1.99
C LYS A 310 20.82 -11.57 3.04
N GLU A 311 20.82 -12.52 3.97
CA GLU A 311 21.90 -12.67 4.95
C GLU A 311 23.22 -13.05 4.25
N VAL A 312 23.16 -14.02 3.32
CA VAL A 312 24.33 -14.45 2.55
C VAL A 312 24.80 -13.37 1.60
N GLU A 313 23.94 -12.64 0.91
CA GLU A 313 24.34 -11.53 0.03
C GLU A 313 24.98 -10.39 0.81
N ARG A 314 24.39 -10.02 1.95
CA ARG A 314 24.88 -8.93 2.80
C ARG A 314 26.28 -9.19 3.34
N PHE A 315 26.58 -10.44 3.69
CA PHE A 315 27.85 -10.80 4.35
C PHE A 315 28.75 -11.72 3.51
N GLY A 316 28.31 -12.10 2.32
CA GLY A 316 28.92 -13.16 1.51
C GLY A 316 30.34 -12.84 1.11
N LYS A 317 30.54 -11.69 0.48
CA LYS A 317 31.86 -11.27 -0.03
C LYS A 317 32.85 -10.98 1.10
N ASP A 318 32.40 -10.33 2.17
CA ASP A 318 33.29 -9.80 3.19
C ASP A 318 33.60 -10.77 4.33
N TRP A 319 32.69 -11.71 4.59
CA TRP A 319 32.77 -12.63 5.72
C TRP A 319 32.73 -14.09 5.28
N TYR A 320 31.61 -14.54 4.69
CA TYR A 320 31.41 -15.97 4.45
C TYR A 320 32.40 -16.53 3.41
N ALA A 321 32.67 -15.82 2.32
CA ALA A 321 33.68 -16.20 1.32
C ALA A 321 35.10 -16.24 1.90
N LYS A 322 35.35 -15.54 3.01
CA LYS A 322 36.65 -15.53 3.72
C LYS A 322 36.69 -16.50 4.90
N GLY A 323 35.67 -17.36 5.06
CA GLY A 323 35.62 -18.31 6.19
C GLY A 323 35.31 -17.65 7.54
N ARG A 324 34.73 -16.44 7.57
CA ARG A 324 34.50 -15.68 8.81
C ARG A 324 33.01 -15.57 9.12
N VAL A 325 32.69 -15.54 10.41
CA VAL A 325 31.31 -15.35 10.91
C VAL A 325 31.06 -13.88 11.19
N PRO A 326 30.02 -13.26 10.59
CA PRO A 326 29.64 -11.87 10.87
C PRO A 326 29.36 -11.63 12.36
N VAL A 327 30.12 -10.71 12.95
CA VAL A 327 29.84 -10.19 14.28
C VAL A 327 28.96 -8.95 14.10
N LEU A 328 27.72 -9.01 14.59
CA LEU A 328 26.90 -7.80 14.64
C LEU A 328 27.59 -6.83 15.58
N ALA A 329 27.89 -5.62 15.09
CA ALA A 329 28.35 -4.54 15.95
C ALA A 329 27.38 -4.45 17.12
N LYS A 330 27.87 -4.72 18.34
CA LYS A 330 27.09 -4.48 19.54
C LYS A 330 26.65 -3.04 19.44
N LYS A 331 25.34 -2.78 19.51
CA LYS A 331 24.86 -1.41 19.71
C LYS A 331 25.42 -0.99 21.06
N GLU A 332 26.60 -0.36 21.05
CA GLU A 332 27.05 0.40 22.18
C GLU A 332 25.92 1.37 22.48
N LYS A 333 25.24 1.16 23.61
CA LYS A 333 24.32 2.15 24.14
C LYS A 333 25.18 3.39 24.30
N LYS A 334 25.09 4.33 23.36
CA LYS A 334 25.65 5.67 23.52
C LYS A 334 25.07 6.16 24.83
N GLY A 335 25.90 6.14 25.88
CA GLY A 335 25.54 6.67 27.17
C GLY A 335 25.03 8.08 26.93
N LYS A 336 23.76 8.31 27.28
CA LYS A 336 23.20 9.65 27.34
C LYS A 336 24.06 10.34 28.40
N LYS A 337 25.02 11.18 27.98
CA LYS A 337 25.71 12.08 28.91
C LYS A 337 24.61 12.93 29.53
N GLU A 338 24.37 12.73 30.81
CA GLU A 338 23.53 13.61 31.63
C GLU A 338 24.16 15.00 31.75
#